data_AF-A0A0L7LEI9-F1
#
_entry.id   AF-A0A0L7LEI9-F1
#
_cell.length_a   1.000
_cell.length_b   1.000
_cell.length_c   1.000
_cell.angle_alpha   90.00
_cell.angle_beta   90.00
_cell.angle_gamma   90.00
#
_symmetry.space_group_name_H-M   'P 1'
#
loop_
_entity.id
_entity.type
_entity.pdbx_description
1 polymer ?
#
loop_
_entity_poly.entity_id
_entity_poly.type
_entity_poly.pdbx_seq_one_letter_code
_entity_poly.pdbx_strand_id
1 'polypeptide(L)' 'MLSCPQVGDFSVSLKAPGRNKHFRVHVEGALYCIGQRKFPTLDQLVAHYQRAPIYTNKQGEKLYLVRPLPRAD' A
#
# COMPACT_ATOMS: atom_id res chain seq x y z
N MET A 1 -9.99 -21.84 -2.18
CA MET A 1 -9.86 -21.18 -3.49
C MET A 1 -8.92 -19.99 -3.29
N LEU A 2 -7.61 -20.20 -3.41
CA LEU A 2 -6.62 -19.13 -3.35
C LEU A 2 -6.69 -18.39 -4.69
N SER A 3 -7.28 -17.20 -4.71
CA SER A 3 -7.25 -16.36 -5.90
C SER A 3 -5.80 -16.01 -6.19
N CYS A 4 -5.26 -16.55 -7.28
CA CYS A 4 -4.00 -16.11 -7.87
C CYS A 4 -4.02 -14.57 -7.98
N PRO A 5 -2.90 -13.87 -7.77
CA PRO A 5 -2.85 -12.44 -8.03
C PRO A 5 -3.32 -12.22 -9.47
N GLN A 6 -4.38 -11.44 -9.65
CA GLN A 6 -4.83 -11.08 -10.98
C GLN A 6 -3.70 -10.34 -11.65
N VAL A 7 -3.33 -10.76 -12.86
CA VAL A 7 -2.33 -10.07 -13.69
C VAL A 7 -2.78 -8.62 -13.82
N GLY A 8 -2.03 -7.68 -13.23
CA GLY A 8 -2.37 -6.26 -13.18
C GLY A 8 -2.43 -5.65 -11.77
N ASP A 9 -2.48 -6.45 -10.71
CA ASP A 9 -2.45 -5.95 -9.33
C ASP A 9 -1.04 -5.52 -8.88
N PHE A 10 -0.98 -4.54 -7.99
CA PHE A 10 0.27 -4.03 -7.39
C PHE A 10 0.37 -4.39 -5.90
N SER A 11 1.57 -4.22 -5.34
CA SER A 11 1.76 -4.30 -3.89
C SER A 11 2.58 -3.12 -3.37
N VAL A 12 2.15 -2.56 -2.24
CA VAL A 12 2.93 -1.59 -1.47
C VAL A 12 3.67 -2.35 -0.38
N SER A 13 4.99 -2.37 -0.44
CA SER A 13 5.84 -3.00 0.56
C SER A 13 6.44 -1.94 1.48
N LEU A 14 6.14 -2.04 2.77
CA LEU A 14 6.59 -1.10 3.80
C LEU A 14 7.50 -1.81 4.80
N LYS A 15 8.68 -1.24 5.02
CA LYS A 15 9.56 -1.65 6.11
C LYS A 15 8.93 -1.23 7.45
N ALA A 16 8.64 -2.21 8.29
CA ALA A 16 8.07 -2.01 9.63
C ALA A 16 8.88 -2.79 10.68
N PRO A 17 8.82 -2.42 11.96
CA PRO A 17 9.49 -3.17 13.03
C PRO A 17 9.08 -4.66 13.01
N GLY A 18 10.07 -5.54 13.14
CA GLY A 18 9.90 -7.00 13.15
C GLY A 18 9.67 -7.61 11.76
N ARG A 19 8.66 -7.16 11.01
CA ARG A 19 8.32 -7.75 9.70
C ARG A 19 7.78 -6.70 8.72
N ASN A 20 8.24 -6.77 7.48
CA ASN A 20 7.71 -5.96 6.39
C ASN A 20 6.20 -6.20 6.21
N LYS A 21 5.47 -5.11 5.96
CA LYS A 21 4.04 -5.13 5.68
C LYS A 21 3.84 -5.01 4.18
N HIS A 22 3.01 -5.88 3.62
CA HIS A 22 2.64 -5.86 2.22
C HIS A 22 1.15 -5.57 2.10
N PHE A 23 0.79 -4.51 1.40
CA PHE A 23 -0.59 -4.13 1.14
C PHE A 23 -0.90 -4.40 -0.33
N ARG A 24 -1.95 -5.18 -0.58
CA ARG A 24 -2.43 -5.42 -1.94
C ARG A 24 -3.11 -4.16 -2.47
N VAL A 25 -2.77 -3.80 -3.70
CA VAL A 25 -3.46 -2.77 -4.48
C VAL A 25 -4.11 -3.48 -5.66
N HIS A 26 -5.44 -3.56 -5.65
CA HIS A 26 -6.21 -4.15 -6.72
C HIS A 26 -6.53 -3.09 -7.78
N VAL A 27 -6.46 -3.45 -9.06
CA VAL A 27 -6.88 -2.56 -10.14
C VAL A 27 -8.30 -2.92 -10.58
N GLU A 28 -9.22 -1.97 -10.40
CA GLU A 28 -10.63 -2.11 -10.76
C GLU A 28 -10.99 -1.04 -11.80
N GLY A 29 -11.01 -1.44 -13.08
CA GLY A 29 -11.16 -0.49 -14.20
C GLY A 29 -9.98 0.48 -14.25
N ALA A 30 -10.26 1.78 -14.08
CA ALA A 30 -9.25 2.84 -14.03
C ALA A 30 -8.88 3.28 -12.60
N LEU A 31 -9.26 2.50 -11.57
CA LEU A 31 -9.06 2.84 -10.17
C LEU A 31 -8.09 1.86 -9.47
N TYR A 32 -7.27 2.41 -8.58
CA TYR A 32 -6.35 1.70 -7.69
C TYR A 32 -6.99 1.57 -6.31
N CYS A 33 -7.29 0.33 -5.91
CA CYS A 33 -8.03 -0.01 -4.71
C CYS A 33 -7.10 -0.61 -3.64
N ILE A 34 -7.07 -0.03 -2.44
CA ILE A 34 -6.29 -0.54 -1.31
C ILE A 34 -7.15 -0.50 -0.04
N GLY A 35 -7.41 -1.70 0.52
CA GLY A 35 -8.41 -1.85 1.58
C GLY A 35 -9.77 -1.35 1.10
N GLN A 36 -10.30 -0.31 1.75
CA GLN A 36 -11.59 0.32 1.42
C GLN A 36 -11.44 1.63 0.62
N ARG A 37 -10.21 2.05 0.28
CA ARG A 37 -9.97 3.31 -0.44
C ARG A 37 -9.73 3.04 -1.92
N LYS A 38 -10.17 3.98 -2.76
CA LYS A 38 -9.98 3.97 -4.21
C LYS A 38 -9.30 5.28 -4.64
N PHE A 39 -8.36 5.17 -5.57
CA PHE A 39 -7.61 6.31 -6.10
C PHE A 39 -7.55 6.24 -7.63
N PRO A 40 -7.59 7.38 -8.34
CA PRO A 40 -7.46 7.41 -9.79
C PRO A 40 -6.02 7.20 -10.27
N THR A 41 -5.01 7.45 -9.42
CA THR A 41 -3.59 7.26 -9.75
C THR A 41 -2.82 6.71 -8.56
N LEU A 42 -1.70 6.01 -8.84
CA LEU A 42 -0.78 5.54 -7.80
C LEU A 42 -0.16 6.70 -7.01
N ASP A 43 0.15 7.82 -7.65
CA ASP A 43 0.66 9.02 -6.97
C ASP A 43 -0.30 9.54 -5.89
N GLN A 44 -1.61 9.60 -6.20
CA GLN A 44 -2.60 10.03 -5.22
C GLN A 44 -2.75 9.03 -4.06
N LEU A 45 -2.68 7.73 -4.34
CA LEU A 45 -2.64 6.69 -3.31
C LEU A 45 -1.45 6.90 -2.38
N VAL A 46 -0.25 7.10 -2.94
CA VAL A 46 0.99 7.31 -2.16
C VAL A 46 0.90 8.59 -1.35
N ALA A 47 0.52 9.71 -1.96
CA ALA A 47 0.39 11.02 -1.30
C ALA A 47 -0.63 10.98 -0.16
N HIS A 48 -1.73 10.23 -0.32
CA HIS A 48 -2.71 10.02 0.75
C HIS A 48 -2.07 9.33 1.96
N TYR A 49 -1.35 8.23 1.75
CA TYR A 49 -0.74 7.46 2.83
C TYR A 49 0.60 8.04 3.36
N GLN A 50 1.08 9.13 2.78
CA GLN A 50 2.09 10.00 3.39
C GLN A 50 1.49 10.85 4.52
N ARG A 51 0.19 11.18 4.45
CA ARG A 51 -0.50 12.06 5.43
C ARG A 51 -1.42 11.30 6.37
N ALA A 52 -1.94 10.15 5.94
CA ALA A 52 -2.82 9.28 6.72
C ALA A 52 -2.15 7.92 6.95
N PRO A 53 -2.43 7.24 8.08
CA PRO A 53 -1.82 5.95 8.36
C PRO A 53 -2.28 4.89 7.36
N ILE A 54 -1.32 4.15 6.79
CA ILE A 54 -1.59 2.97 5.97
C ILE A 54 -1.89 1.74 6.83
N TYR A 55 -1.38 1.74 8.06
CA TYR A 55 -1.64 0.71 9.06
C TYR A 55 -1.65 1.32 10.46
N THR A 56 -2.57 0.84 11.30
CA THR A 56 -2.57 1.11 12.74
C THR A 56 -2.55 -0.24 13.45
N ASN A 57 -1.58 -0.45 14.34
CA ASN A 57 -1.48 -1.70 15.09
C ASN A 57 -2.46 -1.70 16.29
N LYS A 58 -2.54 -2.81 17.03
CA LYS A 58 -3.44 -2.95 18.20
C LYS A 58 -3.09 -2.00 19.36
N GLN A 59 -1.85 -1.54 19.42
CA GLN A 59 -1.35 -0.62 20.46
C GLN A 59 -1.54 0.85 20.06
N GLY A 60 -2.08 1.13 18.86
CA GLY A 60 -2.29 2.48 18.34
C GLY A 60 -1.11 3.07 17.56
N GLU A 61 -0.04 2.30 17.34
CA GLU A 61 1.07 2.76 16.50
C GLU A 61 0.62 2.90 15.05
N LYS A 62 0.95 4.05 14.45
CA LYS A 62 0.55 4.43 13.10
C LYS A 62 1.76 4.37 12.17
N LEU A 63 1.61 3.64 11.07
CA LEU A 63 2.62 3.57 10.02
C LEU A 63 2.17 4.38 8.80
N TYR A 64 3.12 5.07 8.19
CA TYR A 64 2.92 5.96 7.05
C TYR A 64 3.92 5.62 5.93
N LEU A 65 3.60 6.01 4.71
CA LEU A 65 4.58 6.01 3.63
C LEU A 65 5.46 7.25 3.79
N VAL A 66 6.71 7.08 4.18
CA VAL A 66 7.60 8.21 4.51
C VAL A 66 8.60 8.54 3.41
N ARG A 67 9.20 7.51 2.80
CA ARG A 67 10.23 7.65 1.78
C ARG A 67 10.21 6.45 0.85
N PRO A 68 10.45 6.64 -0.46
CA PRO A 68 10.67 5.54 -1.37
C PRO A 68 11.96 4.80 -0.99
N LEU A 69 12.00 3.50 -1.30
CA LEU A 69 13.25 2.74 -1.21
C LEU A 69 14.16 3.19 -2.37
N PRO A 70 15.42 3.57 -2.10
CA PRO A 70 16.38 3.84 -3.17
C PRO A 70 16.49 2.64 -4.10
N ARG A 71 16.59 2.89 -5.41
CA ARG A 71 16.91 1.82 -6.36
C ARG A 71 18.35 1.38 -6.07
N ALA A 72 18.57 0.07 -5.98
CA ALA A 72 19.93 -0.45 -5.96
C ALA A 72 20.55 -0.18 -7.34
N ASP A 73 21.68 0.50 -7.34
CA ASP A 73 22.57 0.75 -8.49
C ASP A 73 22.97 -0.55 -9.22
#